data_AF-A0A315QRJ7-F1
#
_entry.id   AF-A0A315QRJ7-F1
#
_cell.length_a   1.000
_cell.length_b   1.000
_cell.length_c   1.000
_cell.angle_alpha   90.00
_cell.angle_beta   90.00
_cell.angle_gamma   90.00
#
_symmetry.space_group_name_H-M   'P 1'
#
loop_
_entity.id
_entity.type
_entity.pdbx_description
1 polymer ?
#
loop_
_entity_poly.entity_id
_entity_poly.type
_entity_poly.pdbx_seq_one_letter_code
_entity_poly.pdbx_strand_id
1 'polypeptide(L)' 'MTSSDKGRSPKESLEQSLKEMKMMREGKMKKATWEEFKKTLETNN' A
#
# COMPACT_ATOMS: atom_id res chain seq x y z
N MET A 1 14.23 0.03 -8.52
CA MET A 1 13.75 0.86 -7.39
C MET A 1 13.17 2.16 -7.91
N THR A 2 11.87 2.40 -7.73
CA THR A 2 11.27 3.70 -8.05
C THR A 2 11.62 4.72 -6.97
N SER A 3 12.19 5.83 -7.40
CA SER A 3 12.92 6.85 -6.65
C SER A 3 12.00 7.90 -6.00
N SER A 4 10.99 7.50 -5.22
CA SER A 4 9.98 8.45 -4.69
C SER A 4 9.78 8.44 -3.16
N ASP A 5 10.58 7.71 -2.39
CA ASP A 5 10.56 7.76 -0.91
C ASP A 5 11.41 8.91 -0.34
N LYS A 6 11.23 10.12 -0.86
CA LYS A 6 11.61 11.34 -0.15
C LYS A 6 10.39 11.86 0.61
N GLY A 7 10.30 11.50 1.90
CA GLY A 7 9.59 12.25 2.93
C GLY A 7 8.15 12.66 2.63
N ARG A 8 7.22 11.69 2.57
CA ARG A 8 5.79 12.02 2.71
C ARG A 8 5.52 12.47 4.14
N SER A 9 4.80 13.57 4.29
CA SER A 9 4.28 14.00 5.58
C SER A 9 3.30 12.95 6.12
N PRO A 10 3.11 12.83 7.45
CA PRO A 10 2.11 11.92 8.02
C PRO A 10 0.71 12.10 7.41
N LYS A 11 0.36 13.34 7.04
CA LYS A 11 -0.90 13.67 6.37
C LYS A 11 -1.02 13.01 4.99
N GLU A 12 -0.01 13.13 4.14
CA GLU A 12 -0.02 12.55 2.79
C GLU A 12 -0.04 11.02 2.84
N SER A 13 0.71 10.42 3.77
CA SER A 13 0.67 8.98 4.00
C SER A 13 -0.72 8.51 4.42
N LEU A 14 -1.37 9.24 5.33
CA LEU A 14 -2.73 8.93 5.76
C LEU A 14 -3.75 9.07 4.62
N GLU A 15 -3.69 10.16 3.84
CA GLU A 15 -4.57 10.39 2.70
C GLU A 15 -4.48 9.27 1.67
N GLN A 16 -3.25 8.80 1.41
CA GLN A 16 -3.04 7.67 0.51
C GLN A 16 -3.65 6.38 1.07
N SER A 17 -3.38 6.03 2.33
CA SER A 17 -3.95 4.82 2.95
C SER A 17 -5.48 4.86 2.94
N LEU A 18 -6.09 6.01 3.19
CA LEU A 18 -7.55 6.18 3.12
C LEU A 18 -8.08 5.99 1.69
N LYS A 19 -7.36 6.48 0.69
CA LYS A 19 -7.71 6.31 -0.72
C LYS A 19 -7.65 4.83 -1.14
N GLU A 20 -6.61 4.11 -0.72
CA GLU A 20 -6.46 2.67 -0.95
C GLU A 20 -7.59 1.88 -0.29
N MET A 21 -7.92 2.17 0.98
CA MET A 21 -9.06 1.55 1.66
C MET A 21 -10.39 1.80 0.93
N LYS A 22 -10.61 3.02 0.41
CA LYS A 22 -11.81 3.33 -0.37
C LYS A 22 -11.88 2.47 -1.64
N MET A 23 -10.78 2.35 -2.39
CA MET A 23 -10.74 1.51 -3.59
C MET A 23 -10.98 0.02 -3.26
N MET A 24 -10.48 -0.47 -2.13
CA MET A 24 -10.76 -1.84 -1.67
C MET A 24 -12.24 -2.05 -1.34
N ARG A 25 -12.89 -1.07 -0.70
CA ARG A 25 -14.34 -1.14 -0.40
C ARG A 25 -15.19 -1.11 -1.67
N GLU A 26 -14.76 -0.36 -2.68
CA GLU A 26 -15.43 -0.28 -3.98
C GLU A 26 -15.12 -1.49 -4.89
N GLY A 27 -14.32 -2.46 -4.43
CA GLY A 27 -13.91 -3.63 -5.21
C GLY A 27 -12.92 -3.33 -6.35
N LYS A 28 -12.40 -2.10 -6.42
CA LYS A 28 -11.43 -1.65 -7.43
C LYS A 28 -9.98 -2.04 -7.11
N MET A 29 -9.73 -2.47 -5.87
CA MET A 29 -8.42 -2.93 -5.41
C MET A 29 -8.59 -4.24 -4.63
N LYS A 30 -7.77 -5.25 -4.97
CA LYS A 30 -7.77 -6.52 -4.25
C LYS A 30 -7.16 -6.34 -2.86
N LYS A 31 -7.82 -6.91 -1.86
CA LYS A 31 -7.24 -7.06 -0.52
C LYS A 31 -6.20 -8.17 -0.60
N ALA A 32 -4.98 -7.90 -0.13
CA ALA A 32 -4.00 -8.94 0.08
C ALA A 32 -4.25 -9.59 1.45
N THR A 33 -4.13 -10.91 1.50
CA THR A 33 -4.01 -11.64 2.76
C THR A 33 -2.64 -11.41 3.38
N TRP A 34 -2.52 -11.67 4.68
CA TRP A 34 -1.23 -11.56 5.37
C TRP A 34 -0.13 -12.42 4.73
N GLU A 35 -0.47 -13.64 4.30
CA GLU A 35 0.48 -14.55 3.65
C GLU A 35 0.95 -14.03 2.28
N GLU A 36 0.04 -13.45 1.49
CA GLU A 36 0.40 -12.81 0.21
C GLU A 36 1.31 -11.61 0.44
N PHE A 37 0.99 -10.78 1.43
CA PHE A 37 1.82 -9.63 1.79
C PHE A 37 3.21 -10.08 2.27
N LYS A 38 3.29 -11.09 3.13
CA LYS A 38 4.57 -11.63 3.61
C LYS A 38 5.44 -12.13 2.47
N LYS A 39 4.87 -12.85 1.50
CA LYS A 39 5.59 -13.27 0.28
C LYS A 39 6.15 -12.09 -0.51
N THR A 40 5.43 -10.96 -0.59
CA THR A 40 5.95 -9.76 -1.28
C THR A 40 7.13 -9.12 -0.55
N LEU A 41 7.19 -9.23 0.78
CA LEU A 41 8.34 -8.74 1.56
C LEU A 41 9.56 -9.65 1.40
N GLU A 42 9.34 -10.97 1.33
CA GLU A 42 10.41 -11.95 1.13
C GLU A 42 10.97 -11.94 -0.30
N THR A 43 10.13 -11.66 -1.30
CA THR A 43 10.55 -11.64 -2.73
C THR A 43 11.28 -10.36 -3.14
N ASN A 44 11.08 -9.26 -2.41
CA ASN A 44 11.67 -7.95 -2.72
C ASN A 44 12.94 -7.62 -1.88
N ASN A 45 13.45 -8.60 -1.13
CA ASN A 45 14.77 -8.59 -0.48
C ASN A 45 15.77 -9.43 -1.28
#